data_AF-A0A2P6RG31-F1
#
_entry.id   AF-A0A2P6RG31-F1
#
_cell.length_a   1.000
_cell.length_b   1.000
_cell.length_c   1.000
_cell.angle_alpha   90.00
_cell.angle_beta   90.00
_cell.angle_gamma   90.00
#
_symmetry.space_group_name_H-M   'P 1'
#
loop_
_entity.id
_entity.type
_entity.pdbx_description
1 polymer ?
#
loop_
_entity_poly.entity_id
_entity_poly.type
_entity_poly.pdbx_seq_one_letter_code
_entity_poly.pdbx_strand_id
1 'polypeptide(L)'
;MRRSIASLGGSLVKSRGFSTSSSPEKIVASVLFERLPVVIPKIDPIVYAFQEFSFRWRQQYRRRYPDELLDKSNARGKGDYQIDYVPAPRITEADKQNDRKSLQRALDSRLYLLIYGNTHGSPNGKPVWHFPEKVYESEETLRKCAESALLSVLGDLSHTYFVGNAPMGHIAMESSANVTDSPSFKQFFFKSQVIATNKLKIGKCEDFVWVTKDELMEYFPEKAEFLSKMIIS
;
A
#
# COMPACT_ATOMS: atom_id res chain seq x y z
N MET A 1 -6.08 55.63 39.69
CA MET A 1 -6.50 54.24 39.36
C MET A 1 -7.41 54.36 38.14
N ARG A 2 -7.26 53.72 36.98
CA ARG A 2 -6.51 52.54 36.53
C ARG A 2 -6.14 52.76 35.05
N ARG A 3 -5.11 52.02 34.64
CA ARG A 3 -4.31 52.11 33.41
C ARG A 3 -5.11 51.79 32.15
N SER A 4 -4.82 52.54 31.07
CA SER A 4 -5.01 52.11 29.69
C SER A 4 -4.06 50.94 29.41
N ILE A 5 -4.60 49.82 28.93
CA ILE A 5 -3.83 48.68 28.41
C ILE A 5 -4.27 48.50 26.96
N ALA A 6 -3.43 48.95 26.04
CA ALA A 6 -3.43 48.46 24.68
C ALA A 6 -2.61 47.17 24.66
N SER A 7 -3.25 46.01 24.50
CA SER A 7 -2.55 44.76 24.24
C SER A 7 -2.75 44.36 22.78
N LEU A 8 -1.69 44.56 22.00
CA LEU A 8 -1.46 43.96 20.69
C LEU A 8 -1.53 42.43 20.81
N GLY A 9 -2.62 41.84 20.34
CA GLY A 9 -2.81 40.40 20.23
C GLY A 9 -2.62 39.92 18.79
N GLY A 10 -1.49 40.25 18.17
CA GLY A 10 -1.10 39.62 16.91
C GLY A 10 -0.76 38.16 17.18
N SER A 11 -1.57 37.24 16.67
CA SER A 11 -1.25 35.82 16.65
C SER A 11 0.02 35.61 15.82
N LEU A 12 1.16 35.58 16.50
CA LEU A 12 2.41 35.10 15.93
C LEU A 12 2.24 33.61 15.68
N VAL A 13 1.80 33.27 14.48
CA VAL A 13 2.09 31.96 13.88
C VAL A 13 3.60 31.84 13.89
N LYS A 14 4.14 31.22 14.94
CA LYS A 14 5.53 30.79 14.97
C LYS A 14 5.70 29.80 13.83
N SER A 15 6.13 30.30 12.69
CA SER A 15 6.93 29.52 11.73
C SER A 15 7.99 28.81 12.57
N ARG A 16 7.80 27.51 12.82
CA ARG A 16 8.84 26.67 13.38
C ARG A 16 9.99 26.73 12.39
N GLY A 17 11.05 27.44 12.74
CA GLY A 17 12.30 27.40 12.00
C GLY A 17 12.82 25.97 12.07
N PHE A 18 12.56 25.20 11.02
CA PHE A 18 13.23 23.94 10.78
C PHE A 18 14.61 24.30 10.23
N SER A 19 15.65 23.69 10.79
CA SER A 19 17.04 23.96 10.45
C SER A 19 17.26 23.91 8.93
N THR A 20 17.54 25.06 8.32
CA THR A 20 18.15 25.15 7.00
C THR A 20 19.65 24.88 7.14
N SER A 21 20.02 23.73 7.68
CA SER A 21 21.38 23.24 7.50
C SER A 21 21.42 22.66 6.09
N SER A 22 22.20 23.28 5.21
CA SER A 22 22.55 22.75 3.89
C SER A 22 23.38 21.47 4.07
N SER A 23 22.76 20.39 4.52
CA SER A 23 23.36 19.07 4.48
C SER A 23 23.47 18.64 3.02
N PRO A 24 24.59 18.04 2.59
CA PRO A 24 24.70 17.48 1.23
C PRO A 24 23.71 16.31 1.02
N GLU A 25 23.14 15.79 2.09
CA GLU A 25 22.15 14.71 2.07
C GLU A 25 20.76 15.25 1.72
N LYS A 26 20.25 14.81 0.56
CA LYS A 26 18.86 15.08 0.16
C LYS A 26 17.91 14.10 0.85
N ILE A 27 16.79 14.59 1.34
CA ILE A 27 15.73 13.73 1.89
C ILE A 27 14.73 13.43 0.78
N VAL A 28 14.38 12.16 0.59
CA VAL A 28 13.40 11.71 -0.41
C VAL A 28 12.27 11.00 0.31
N ALA A 29 11.03 11.41 0.05
CA ALA A 29 9.84 10.71 0.50
C ALA A 29 9.36 9.78 -0.63
N SER A 30 9.29 8.48 -0.36
CA SER A 30 8.82 7.44 -1.28
C SER A 30 7.55 6.80 -0.73
N VAL A 31 6.62 6.46 -1.61
CA VAL A 31 5.32 5.91 -1.24
C VAL A 31 5.16 4.49 -1.74
N LEU A 32 5.01 3.57 -0.79
CA LEU A 32 4.61 2.21 -1.05
C LEU A 32 3.08 2.17 -1.09
N PHE A 33 2.55 2.25 -2.31
CA PHE A 33 1.11 2.23 -2.55
C PHE A 33 0.65 0.79 -2.81
N GLU A 34 -0.12 0.25 -1.86
CA GLU A 34 -0.55 -1.15 -1.87
C GLU A 34 -2.07 -1.29 -2.05
N ARG A 35 -2.46 -2.38 -2.71
CA ARG A 35 -3.83 -2.88 -2.74
C ARG A 35 -3.89 -4.16 -1.89
N LEU A 36 -4.77 -4.16 -0.89
CA LEU A 36 -4.93 -5.24 0.10
C LEU A 36 -5.68 -6.45 -0.48
N PRO A 37 -5.37 -7.69 -0.07
CA PRO A 37 -6.07 -8.90 -0.51
C PRO A 37 -7.59 -8.73 -0.34
N VAL A 38 -8.30 -8.97 -1.43
CA VAL A 38 -9.78 -8.89 -1.49
C VAL A 38 -10.38 -10.22 -1.08
N VAL A 39 -9.68 -11.33 -1.38
CA VAL A 39 -10.08 -12.69 -1.04
C VAL A 39 -9.06 -13.28 -0.07
N ILE A 40 -9.52 -14.16 0.81
CA ILE A 40 -8.63 -14.89 1.73
C ILE A 40 -7.70 -15.80 0.92
N PRO A 41 -6.38 -15.79 1.22
CA PRO A 41 -5.42 -16.66 0.53
C PRO A 41 -5.74 -18.14 0.73
N LYS A 42 -5.27 -18.95 -0.23
CA LYS A 42 -5.46 -20.40 -0.16
C LYS A 42 -4.74 -20.96 1.07
N ILE A 43 -5.48 -21.74 1.84
CA ILE A 43 -4.98 -22.44 3.02
C ILE A 43 -4.14 -23.63 2.53
N ASP A 44 -3.05 -23.93 3.24
CA ASP A 44 -2.24 -25.13 3.01
C ASP A 44 -3.12 -26.41 3.08
N PRO A 45 -2.98 -27.36 2.13
CA PRO A 45 -3.74 -28.61 2.15
C PRO A 45 -3.72 -29.37 3.47
N ILE A 46 -2.61 -29.34 4.22
CA ILE A 46 -2.48 -30.03 5.52
C ILE A 46 -3.36 -29.33 6.57
N VAL A 47 -3.34 -28.00 6.59
CA VAL A 47 -4.18 -27.21 7.50
C VAL A 47 -5.65 -27.42 7.17
N TYR A 48 -6.00 -27.45 5.88
CA TYR A 48 -7.35 -27.76 5.43
C TYR A 48 -7.80 -29.17 5.87
N ALA A 49 -6.98 -30.20 5.64
CA ALA A 49 -7.27 -31.57 6.05
C ALA A 49 -7.48 -31.68 7.57
N PHE A 50 -6.66 -31.00 8.36
CA PHE A 50 -6.82 -30.94 9.81
C PHE A 50 -8.12 -30.23 10.22
N GLN A 51 -8.48 -29.14 9.56
CA GLN A 51 -9.74 -28.43 9.81
C GLN A 51 -10.96 -29.31 9.52
N GLU A 52 -10.96 -30.03 8.40
CA GLU A 52 -12.01 -30.99 8.07
C GLU A 52 -12.09 -32.14 9.09
N PHE A 53 -10.95 -32.72 9.45
CA PHE A 53 -10.87 -33.74 10.50
C PHE A 53 -11.44 -33.23 11.83
N SER A 54 -10.98 -32.07 12.29
CA SER A 54 -11.43 -31.43 13.53
C SER A 54 -12.92 -31.07 13.49
N PHE A 55 -13.43 -30.66 12.33
CA PHE A 55 -14.86 -30.45 12.14
C PHE A 55 -15.64 -31.76 12.33
N ARG A 56 -15.25 -32.84 11.63
CA ARG A 56 -15.91 -34.16 11.71
C ARG A 56 -15.83 -34.75 13.12
N TRP A 57 -14.66 -34.69 13.74
CA TRP A 57 -14.45 -35.13 15.12
C TRP A 57 -15.39 -34.39 16.07
N ARG A 58 -15.46 -33.05 15.97
CA ARG A 58 -16.38 -32.27 16.81
C ARG A 58 -17.85 -32.65 16.58
N GLN A 59 -18.28 -32.98 15.36
CA GLN A 59 -19.66 -33.40 15.12
C GLN A 59 -20.04 -34.69 15.86
N GLN A 60 -19.07 -35.56 16.19
CA GLN A 60 -19.33 -36.79 16.95
C GLN A 60 -19.67 -36.50 18.43
N TYR A 61 -18.98 -35.53 19.02
CA TYR A 61 -19.07 -35.22 20.46
C TYR A 61 -19.88 -33.97 20.79
N ARG A 62 -20.26 -33.17 19.78
CA ARG A 62 -21.09 -31.99 19.98
C ARG A 62 -22.49 -32.38 20.44
N ARG A 63 -23.08 -31.52 21.28
CA ARG A 63 -24.50 -31.60 21.63
C ARG A 63 -25.32 -31.58 20.34
N ARG A 64 -26.09 -32.65 20.11
CA ARG A 64 -27.07 -32.70 19.04
C ARG A 64 -28.28 -31.87 19.45
N TYR A 65 -28.65 -30.90 18.62
CA TYR A 65 -29.89 -30.16 18.80
C TYR A 65 -31.05 -30.96 18.22
N PRO A 66 -32.27 -30.91 18.80
CA PRO A 66 -33.44 -31.56 18.25
C PRO A 66 -33.76 -31.03 16.84
N ASP A 67 -34.11 -31.92 15.91
CA ASP A 67 -34.43 -31.55 14.54
C ASP A 67 -35.65 -30.61 14.47
N GLU A 68 -36.61 -30.77 15.38
CA GLU A 68 -37.75 -29.86 15.54
C GLU A 68 -37.36 -28.39 15.72
N LEU A 69 -36.20 -28.10 16.30
CA LEU A 69 -35.69 -26.74 16.44
C LEU A 69 -35.12 -26.20 15.13
N LEU A 70 -34.43 -27.06 14.36
CA LEU A 70 -33.76 -26.70 13.11
C LEU A 70 -34.76 -26.57 11.95
N ASP A 71 -35.74 -27.48 11.88
CA ASP A 71 -36.72 -27.58 10.80
C ASP A 71 -37.78 -26.47 10.80
N LYS A 72 -37.92 -25.73 11.90
CA LYS A 72 -38.77 -24.52 11.96
C LYS A 72 -38.40 -23.48 10.90
N SER A 73 -37.15 -23.49 10.42
CA SER A 73 -36.68 -22.62 9.34
C SER A 73 -37.19 -23.05 7.95
N ASN A 74 -37.41 -24.36 7.73
CA ASN A 74 -37.88 -24.92 6.45
C ASN A 74 -39.35 -24.58 6.15
N ALA A 75 -40.13 -24.21 7.18
CA ALA A 75 -41.50 -23.72 7.02
C ALA A 75 -41.58 -22.27 6.50
N ARG A 76 -40.46 -21.53 6.48
CA ARG A 76 -40.41 -20.20 5.84
C ARG A 76 -40.31 -20.43 4.34
N GLY A 77 -41.25 -19.86 3.58
CA GLY A 77 -41.25 -19.94 2.12
C GLY A 77 -39.89 -19.52 1.57
N LYS A 78 -39.32 -20.35 0.68
CA LYS A 78 -38.14 -19.97 -0.09
C LYS A 78 -38.53 -18.75 -0.91
N GLY A 79 -37.83 -17.63 -0.74
CA GLY A 79 -38.17 -16.38 -1.42
C GLY A 79 -38.22 -16.53 -2.94
N ASP A 80 -38.82 -15.55 -3.62
CA ASP A 80 -39.13 -15.61 -5.06
C ASP A 80 -37.89 -15.83 -5.96
N TYR A 81 -36.69 -15.57 -5.46
CA TYR A 81 -35.43 -15.81 -6.14
C TYR A 81 -34.89 -17.22 -5.84
N GLN A 82 -35.12 -18.15 -6.76
CA GLN A 82 -34.60 -19.52 -6.73
C GLN A 82 -33.22 -19.64 -7.42
N ILE A 83 -32.34 -18.67 -7.19
CA ILE A 83 -30.97 -18.73 -7.70
C ILE A 83 -30.08 -19.16 -6.55
N ASP A 84 -29.49 -20.35 -6.69
CA ASP A 84 -28.46 -20.80 -5.75
C ASP A 84 -27.27 -19.85 -5.82
N TYR A 85 -26.80 -19.40 -4.66
CA TYR A 85 -25.64 -18.53 -4.59
C TYR A 85 -24.39 -19.30 -5.02
N VAL A 86 -23.92 -19.02 -6.23
CA VAL A 86 -22.63 -19.52 -6.74
C VAL A 86 -21.63 -18.36 -6.66
N PRO A 87 -20.60 -18.45 -5.80
CA PRO A 87 -19.59 -17.41 -5.71
C PRO A 87 -18.79 -17.34 -7.02
N ALA A 88 -18.38 -16.12 -7.39
CA ALA A 88 -17.52 -15.91 -8.54
C ALA A 88 -16.17 -16.65 -8.39
N PRO A 89 -15.56 -17.12 -9.50
CA PRO A 89 -14.28 -17.79 -9.44
C PRO A 89 -13.19 -16.85 -8.90
N ARG A 90 -12.24 -17.41 -8.15
CA ARG A 90 -11.10 -16.64 -7.62
C ARG A 90 -10.14 -16.15 -8.70
N ILE A 91 -10.06 -16.88 -9.81
CA ILE A 91 -9.18 -16.56 -10.95
C ILE A 91 -9.98 -15.69 -11.91
N THR A 92 -9.53 -14.46 -12.07
CA THR A 92 -10.14 -13.49 -12.97
C THR A 92 -9.59 -13.62 -14.40
N GLU A 93 -10.17 -12.87 -15.34
CA GLU A 93 -9.63 -12.76 -16.71
C GLU A 93 -8.25 -12.07 -16.73
N ALA A 94 -8.04 -11.09 -15.85
CA ALA A 94 -6.76 -10.40 -15.68
C ALA A 94 -5.66 -11.36 -15.17
N ASP A 95 -6.02 -12.34 -14.33
CA ASP A 95 -5.09 -13.38 -13.90
C ASP A 95 -4.68 -14.30 -15.05
N LYS A 96 -5.63 -14.68 -15.92
CA LYS A 96 -5.36 -15.54 -17.07
C LYS A 96 -4.47 -14.85 -18.12
N GLN A 97 -4.66 -13.55 -18.30
CA GLN A 97 -3.87 -12.74 -19.23
C GLN A 97 -2.58 -12.19 -18.61
N ASN A 98 -2.39 -12.36 -17.30
CA ASN A 98 -1.35 -11.73 -16.50
C ASN A 98 -1.25 -10.20 -16.72
N ASP A 99 -2.42 -9.53 -16.73
CA ASP A 99 -2.47 -8.08 -16.92
C ASP A 99 -1.98 -7.35 -15.67
N ARG A 100 -0.75 -6.86 -15.72
CA ARG A 100 -0.12 -6.14 -14.62
C ARG A 100 -0.57 -4.68 -14.49
N LYS A 101 -1.39 -4.16 -15.40
CA LYS A 101 -1.98 -2.82 -15.26
C LYS A 101 -3.31 -2.84 -14.51
N SER A 102 -3.95 -4.01 -14.44
CA SER A 102 -5.21 -4.20 -13.74
C SER A 102 -5.02 -4.44 -12.23
N LEU A 103 -5.93 -3.86 -11.44
CA LEU A 103 -6.08 -4.14 -10.01
C LEU A 103 -6.85 -5.43 -9.72
N GLN A 104 -7.51 -5.99 -10.73
CA GLN A 104 -8.31 -7.21 -10.59
C GLN A 104 -7.48 -8.49 -10.70
N ARG A 105 -6.15 -8.38 -10.79
CA ARG A 105 -5.20 -9.49 -10.74
C ARG A 105 -4.84 -9.84 -9.28
N ALA A 106 -4.58 -11.11 -8.99
CA ALA A 106 -4.08 -11.63 -7.72
C ALA A 106 -4.89 -11.15 -6.51
N LEU A 107 -6.20 -11.43 -6.53
CA LEU A 107 -7.16 -10.99 -5.50
C LEU A 107 -6.83 -11.51 -4.09
N ASP A 108 -6.09 -12.60 -3.99
CA ASP A 108 -5.65 -13.24 -2.75
C ASP A 108 -4.34 -12.71 -2.18
N SER A 109 -3.56 -11.99 -2.98
CA SER A 109 -2.24 -11.47 -2.63
C SER A 109 -2.31 -9.96 -2.39
N ARG A 110 -1.21 -9.32 -1.97
CA ARG A 110 -1.04 -7.86 -2.01
C ARG A 110 -0.43 -7.44 -3.33
N LEU A 111 -0.84 -6.28 -3.85
CA LEU A 111 -0.24 -5.68 -5.05
C LEU A 111 0.39 -4.34 -4.68
N TYR A 112 1.55 -4.04 -5.26
CA TYR A 112 2.30 -2.81 -5.07
C TYR A 112 2.41 -2.05 -6.38
N LEU A 113 2.20 -0.74 -6.35
CA LEU A 113 2.37 0.11 -7.53
C LEU A 113 3.85 0.43 -7.74
N LEU A 114 4.35 0.10 -8.93
CA LEU A 114 5.63 0.57 -9.45
C LEU A 114 5.42 1.46 -10.66
N ILE A 115 6.32 2.41 -10.81
CA ILE A 115 6.31 3.42 -11.85
C ILE A 115 7.63 3.35 -12.60
N TYR A 116 7.56 3.53 -13.91
CA TYR A 116 8.74 3.69 -14.76
C TYR A 116 9.00 5.19 -15.00
N GLY A 117 10.22 5.63 -14.71
CA GLY A 117 10.62 7.01 -14.94
C GLY A 117 11.99 7.36 -14.34
N ASN A 118 12.34 8.63 -14.46
CA ASN A 118 13.63 9.14 -13.99
C ASN A 118 13.60 9.44 -12.49
N THR A 119 14.37 8.66 -11.73
CA THR A 119 14.54 8.83 -10.28
C THR A 119 15.73 9.70 -9.95
N HIS A 120 15.71 10.30 -8.76
CA HIS A 120 16.83 11.10 -8.27
C HIS A 120 18.10 10.26 -7.97
N GLY A 121 17.95 8.94 -7.80
CA GLY A 121 19.05 7.98 -7.62
C GLY A 121 19.40 7.16 -8.86
N SER A 122 18.93 7.52 -10.06
CA SER A 122 19.23 6.72 -11.25
C SER A 122 20.70 6.87 -11.65
N PRO A 123 21.47 5.78 -11.82
CA PRO A 123 22.92 5.81 -12.03
C PRO A 123 23.39 6.42 -13.37
N ASN A 124 22.49 6.97 -14.20
CA ASN A 124 22.87 7.71 -15.42
C ASN A 124 21.69 8.48 -16.07
N GLY A 125 20.67 8.88 -15.28
CA GLY A 125 19.46 9.51 -15.83
C GLY A 125 18.62 8.60 -16.75
N LYS A 126 18.86 7.29 -16.69
CA LYS A 126 18.03 6.29 -17.39
C LYS A 126 16.76 6.03 -16.59
N PRO A 127 15.61 5.81 -17.24
CA PRO A 127 14.40 5.48 -16.52
C PRO A 127 14.50 4.08 -15.91
N VAL A 128 14.16 3.99 -14.63
CA VAL A 128 14.22 2.75 -13.82
C VAL A 128 12.88 2.58 -13.11
N TRP A 129 12.50 1.33 -12.84
CA TRP A 129 11.33 1.04 -12.01
C TRP A 129 11.57 1.54 -10.58
N HIS A 130 10.61 2.28 -10.04
CA HIS A 130 10.70 2.84 -8.69
C HIS A 130 9.32 3.04 -8.10
N PHE A 131 9.29 3.31 -6.79
CA PHE A 131 8.07 3.75 -6.11
C PHE A 131 7.83 5.23 -6.36
N PRO A 132 6.58 5.72 -6.37
CA PRO A 132 6.29 7.14 -6.41
C PRO A 132 7.09 7.89 -5.33
N GLU A 133 8.02 8.74 -5.75
CA GLU A 133 8.94 9.44 -4.86
C GLU A 133 9.02 10.94 -5.18
N LYS A 134 9.34 11.72 -4.16
CA LYS A 134 9.56 13.17 -4.27
C LYS A 134 10.68 13.61 -3.34
N VAL A 135 11.55 14.47 -3.83
CA VAL A 135 12.56 15.13 -2.99
C VAL A 135 11.86 16.12 -2.07
N TYR A 136 12.23 16.09 -0.79
CA TYR A 136 11.75 17.05 0.19
C TYR A 136 12.38 18.42 -0.05
N GLU A 137 11.55 19.44 -0.24
CA GLU A 137 12.02 20.81 -0.49
C GLU A 137 11.53 21.75 0.60
N SER A 138 10.22 22.03 0.64
CA SER A 138 9.63 23.07 1.50
C SER A 138 8.28 22.69 2.10
N GLU A 139 7.88 21.41 2.00
CA GLU A 139 6.62 20.94 2.56
C GLU A 139 6.60 20.95 4.09
N GLU A 140 5.43 21.18 4.67
CA GLU A 140 5.28 21.24 6.13
C GLU A 140 5.64 19.94 6.85
N THR A 141 5.35 18.78 6.23
CA THR A 141 5.65 17.46 6.79
C THR A 141 6.11 16.49 5.69
N LEU A 142 6.93 15.51 6.06
CA LEU A 142 7.34 14.44 5.14
C LEU A 142 6.15 13.63 4.61
N ARG A 143 5.09 13.48 5.41
CA ARG A 143 3.83 12.88 4.97
C ARG A 143 3.17 13.69 3.85
N LYS A 144 3.08 15.01 3.96
CA LYS A 144 2.52 15.86 2.90
C LYS A 144 3.37 15.83 1.63
N CYS A 145 4.69 15.69 1.77
CA CYS A 145 5.60 15.47 0.63
C CYS A 145 5.28 14.14 -0.07
N ALA A 146 5.10 13.05 0.69
CA ALA A 146 4.66 11.75 0.18
C ALA A 146 3.26 11.80 -0.47
N GLU A 147 2.29 12.46 0.17
CA GLU A 147 0.95 12.68 -0.40
C GLU A 147 1.03 13.44 -1.73
N SER A 148 1.87 14.45 -1.81
CA SER A 148 2.12 15.21 -3.04
C SER A 148 2.78 14.36 -4.13
N ALA A 149 3.71 13.48 -3.76
CA ALA A 149 4.34 12.53 -4.67
C ALA A 149 3.28 11.63 -5.32
N LEU A 150 2.40 11.04 -4.51
CA LEU A 150 1.33 10.17 -4.99
C LEU A 150 0.28 10.95 -5.79
N LEU A 151 -0.07 12.17 -5.36
CA LEU A 151 -1.00 13.05 -6.07
C LEU A 151 -0.46 13.42 -7.46
N SER A 152 0.86 13.61 -7.59
CA SER A 152 1.47 13.93 -8.89
C SER A 152 1.27 12.81 -9.92
N VAL A 153 1.21 11.56 -9.45
CA VAL A 153 1.07 10.35 -10.26
C VAL A 153 -0.38 10.03 -10.57
N LEU A 154 -1.24 10.04 -9.55
CA LEU A 154 -2.66 9.66 -9.66
C LEU A 154 -3.57 10.81 -10.10
N GLY A 155 -3.17 12.06 -9.86
CA GLY A 155 -3.99 13.25 -10.08
C GLY A 155 -5.09 13.47 -9.04
N ASP A 156 -5.56 12.41 -8.37
CA ASP A 156 -6.54 12.46 -7.29
C ASP A 156 -6.16 11.48 -6.15
N LEU A 157 -6.40 11.90 -4.92
CA LEU A 157 -6.12 11.15 -3.69
C LEU A 157 -7.40 10.61 -3.01
N SER A 158 -8.59 10.85 -3.57
CA SER A 158 -9.89 10.44 -2.99
C SER A 158 -9.98 8.97 -2.57
N HIS A 159 -9.32 8.07 -3.31
CA HIS A 159 -9.33 6.63 -3.09
C HIS A 159 -8.05 6.09 -2.45
N THR A 160 -7.31 6.96 -1.75
CA THR A 160 -6.04 6.61 -1.11
C THR A 160 -6.09 6.86 0.40
N TYR A 161 -5.41 6.01 1.16
CA TYR A 161 -5.31 6.16 2.62
C TYR A 161 -3.88 5.95 3.11
N PHE A 162 -3.31 7.00 3.70
CA PHE A 162 -2.01 6.95 4.34
C PHE A 162 -2.13 6.46 5.78
N VAL A 163 -1.44 5.37 6.09
CA VAL A 163 -1.60 4.63 7.36
C VAL A 163 -1.12 5.44 8.57
N GLY A 164 -0.12 6.31 8.41
CA GLY A 164 0.47 7.06 9.52
C GLY A 164 1.29 8.28 9.08
N ASN A 165 1.68 9.10 10.06
CA ASN A 165 2.57 10.25 9.82
C ASN A 165 4.05 9.88 9.92
N ALA A 166 4.38 8.75 10.56
CA ALA A 166 5.74 8.25 10.63
C ALA A 166 6.07 7.42 9.37
N PRO A 167 7.31 7.51 8.86
CA PRO A 167 7.77 6.60 7.82
C PRO A 167 7.85 5.16 8.35
N MET A 168 7.61 4.18 7.49
CA MET A 168 7.75 2.76 7.79
C MET A 168 9.20 2.33 7.98
N GLY A 169 10.09 2.95 7.21
CA GLY A 169 11.49 2.60 7.13
C GLY A 169 12.27 3.62 6.32
N HIS A 170 13.58 3.52 6.33
CA HIS A 170 14.45 4.37 5.53
C HIS A 170 15.61 3.56 4.95
N ILE A 171 16.07 3.98 3.78
CA ILE A 171 17.33 3.53 3.18
C ILE A 171 18.22 4.77 3.05
N ALA A 172 19.42 4.71 3.63
CA ALA A 172 20.47 5.68 3.37
C ALA A 172 21.28 5.19 2.18
N MET A 173 21.31 5.96 1.09
CA MET A 173 22.17 5.69 -0.04
C MET A 173 23.36 6.63 0.06
N GLU A 174 24.51 6.06 0.39
CA GLU A 174 25.77 6.79 0.45
C GLU A 174 26.35 6.94 -0.96
N SER A 175 26.88 8.13 -1.27
CA SER A 175 27.61 8.37 -2.50
C SER A 175 28.89 7.54 -2.48
N SER A 176 29.02 6.54 -3.35
CA SER A 176 30.30 5.83 -3.49
C SER A 176 31.36 6.86 -3.92
N ALA A 177 32.48 6.93 -3.19
CA ALA A 177 33.53 7.94 -3.32
C ALA A 177 34.20 8.07 -4.72
N ASN A 178 33.78 7.29 -5.71
CA ASN A 178 34.39 7.21 -7.05
C ASN A 178 33.53 7.82 -8.17
N VAL A 179 32.33 8.36 -7.90
CA VAL A 179 31.51 9.06 -8.90
C VAL A 179 31.06 10.39 -8.34
N THR A 180 31.60 11.47 -8.88
CA THR A 180 31.56 12.84 -8.36
C THR A 180 30.16 13.50 -8.39
N ASP A 181 29.11 12.81 -8.81
CA ASP A 181 27.79 13.42 -9.11
C ASP A 181 26.56 12.68 -8.54
N SER A 182 26.72 11.62 -7.74
CA SER A 182 25.56 11.03 -7.05
C SER A 182 25.37 11.70 -5.67
N PRO A 183 24.37 12.58 -5.48
CA PRO A 183 24.13 13.18 -4.17
C PRO A 183 23.75 12.07 -3.18
N SER A 184 24.31 12.10 -1.98
CA SER A 184 23.84 11.22 -0.91
C SER A 184 22.37 11.54 -0.61
N PHE A 185 21.54 10.52 -0.46
CA PHE A 185 20.13 10.73 -0.13
C PHE A 185 19.60 9.70 0.84
N LYS A 186 18.66 10.15 1.67
CA LYS A 186 17.92 9.33 2.63
C LYS A 186 16.50 9.18 2.12
N GLN A 187 16.16 7.98 1.69
CA GLN A 187 14.85 7.63 1.18
C GLN A 187 13.99 7.09 2.33
N PHE A 188 12.93 7.81 2.68
CA PHE A 188 11.93 7.39 3.67
C PHE A 188 10.73 6.79 2.98
N PHE A 189 10.26 5.64 3.45
CA PHE A 189 9.13 4.91 2.89
C PHE A 189 7.85 5.19 3.67
N PHE A 190 6.78 5.58 2.99
CA PHE A 190 5.44 5.78 3.56
C PHE A 190 4.48 4.73 3.03
N LYS A 191 3.58 4.25 3.90
CA LYS A 191 2.54 3.29 3.53
C LYS A 191 1.28 4.00 3.07
N SER A 192 0.79 3.65 1.89
CA SER A 192 -0.51 4.08 1.41
C SER A 192 -1.32 2.90 0.85
N GLN A 193 -2.63 2.95 1.02
CA GLN A 193 -3.56 1.86 0.66
C GLN A 193 -4.62 2.34 -0.34
N VAL A 194 -4.95 1.48 -1.30
CA VAL A 194 -6.08 1.68 -2.22
C VAL A 194 -7.40 1.39 -1.51
N ILE A 195 -8.36 2.32 -1.59
CA ILE A 195 -9.70 2.17 -1.03
C ILE A 195 -10.78 2.25 -2.11
N ALA A 196 -11.67 1.26 -2.12
CA ALA A 196 -12.97 1.26 -2.82
C ALA A 196 -12.93 1.51 -4.35
N THR A 197 -11.81 1.26 -5.02
CA THR A 197 -11.67 1.51 -6.46
C THR A 197 -11.01 0.36 -7.21
N ASN A 198 -11.61 0.00 -8.35
CA ASN A 198 -11.10 -1.04 -9.27
C ASN A 198 -10.28 -0.45 -10.43
N LYS A 199 -10.38 0.86 -10.69
CA LYS A 199 -9.70 1.53 -11.81
C LYS A 199 -9.11 2.86 -11.34
N LEU A 200 -7.79 2.95 -11.30
CA LEU A 200 -7.08 4.20 -11.05
C LEU A 200 -6.54 4.73 -12.38
N LYS A 201 -6.77 6.01 -12.67
CA LYS A 201 -6.19 6.69 -13.83
C LYS A 201 -4.82 7.22 -13.41
N ILE A 202 -3.75 6.59 -13.88
CA ILE A 202 -2.38 7.05 -13.66
C ILE A 202 -2.01 7.97 -14.81
N GLY A 203 -1.73 9.24 -14.51
CA GLY A 203 -1.71 10.32 -15.52
C GLY A 203 -0.34 10.83 -15.93
N LYS A 204 0.69 10.71 -15.09
CA LYS A 204 2.01 11.36 -15.32
C LYS A 204 3.20 10.39 -15.38
N CYS A 205 2.98 9.15 -15.80
CA CYS A 205 4.03 8.13 -15.86
C CYS A 205 4.16 7.57 -17.27
N GLU A 206 5.38 7.26 -17.69
CA GLU A 206 5.65 6.58 -18.96
C GLU A 206 5.01 5.19 -18.96
N ASP A 207 5.23 4.45 -17.87
CA ASP A 207 4.58 3.16 -17.64
C ASP A 207 4.36 2.91 -16.14
N PHE A 208 3.41 2.03 -15.82
CA PHE A 208 3.11 1.62 -14.46
C PHE A 208 2.72 0.15 -14.42
N VAL A 209 3.02 -0.49 -13.30
CA VAL A 209 2.82 -1.93 -13.10
C VAL A 209 2.39 -2.19 -11.65
N TRP A 210 1.42 -3.07 -11.48
CA TRP A 210 1.03 -3.64 -10.19
C TRP A 210 1.71 -5.00 -10.01
N VAL A 211 2.62 -5.07 -9.04
CA VAL A 211 3.43 -6.26 -8.78
C VAL A 211 3.05 -6.93 -7.48
N THR A 212 3.15 -8.25 -7.45
CA THR A 212 3.09 -9.04 -6.22
C THR A 212 4.39 -8.91 -5.42
N LYS A 213 4.40 -9.43 -4.19
CA LYS A 213 5.62 -9.43 -3.36
C LYS A 213 6.78 -10.16 -4.05
N ASP A 214 6.51 -11.31 -4.67
CA ASP A 214 7.55 -12.13 -5.30
C ASP A 214 8.14 -11.42 -6.53
N GLU A 215 7.27 -10.87 -7.39
CA GLU A 215 7.68 -10.07 -8.55
C GLU A 215 8.47 -8.81 -8.11
N LEU A 216 8.08 -8.16 -7.02
CA LEU A 216 8.78 -6.98 -6.51
C LEU A 216 10.25 -7.27 -6.18
N MET A 217 10.56 -8.47 -5.71
CA MET A 217 11.93 -8.90 -5.39
C MET A 217 12.78 -9.06 -6.65
N GLU A 218 12.16 -9.46 -7.77
CA GLU A 218 12.83 -9.56 -9.08
C GLU A 218 13.21 -8.18 -9.63
N TYR A 219 12.38 -7.15 -9.39
CA TYR A 219 12.67 -5.79 -9.84
C TYR A 219 13.76 -5.10 -9.02
N PHE A 220 13.91 -5.44 -7.74
CA PHE A 220 14.86 -4.79 -6.83
C PHE A 220 15.76 -5.80 -6.10
N PRO A 221 16.67 -6.50 -6.79
CA PRO A 221 17.50 -7.53 -6.17
C PRO A 221 18.40 -6.96 -5.05
N GLU A 222 18.96 -5.76 -5.25
CA GLU A 222 19.85 -5.12 -4.26
C GLU A 222 19.14 -4.71 -2.96
N LYS A 223 17.85 -4.38 -3.04
CA LYS A 223 17.04 -3.90 -1.92
C LYS A 223 16.05 -4.95 -1.42
N ALA A 224 16.10 -6.16 -1.98
CA ALA A 224 15.16 -7.25 -1.75
C ALA A 224 15.08 -7.61 -0.26
N GLU A 225 16.22 -7.81 0.40
CA GLU A 225 16.25 -8.17 1.82
C GLU A 225 15.59 -7.11 2.70
N PHE A 226 15.80 -5.83 2.41
CA PHE A 226 15.19 -4.74 3.16
C PHE A 226 13.69 -4.64 2.90
N LEU A 227 13.27 -4.71 1.63
CA LEU A 227 11.86 -4.69 1.24
C LEU A 227 11.10 -5.87 1.83
N SER A 228 11.70 -7.06 1.88
CA SER A 228 11.08 -8.27 2.46
C SER A 228 10.78 -8.12 3.96
N LYS A 229 11.59 -7.35 4.70
CA LYS A 229 11.35 -7.03 6.11
C LYS A 229 10.26 -5.97 6.28
N MET A 230 10.16 -5.01 5.37
CA MET A 230 9.12 -3.97 5.42
C MET A 230 7.74 -4.48 4.98
N ILE A 231 7.71 -5.46 4.08
CA ILE A 231 6.49 -5.90 3.40
C ILE A 231 6.02 -7.26 3.93
N ILE A 232 4.83 -7.24 4.53
CA ILE A 232 4.20 -8.42 5.12
C ILE A 232 3.56 -9.28 4.02
N SER A 233 3.76 -10.60 4.12
CA SER A 233 3.12 -11.61 3.25
C SER A 233 1.64 -11.75 3.52
#